data_AF-M5RV65-F1
#
_entry.id   AF-M5RV65-F1
#
_cell.length_a   1.000
_cell.length_b   1.000
_cell.length_c   1.000
_cell.angle_alpha   90.00
_cell.angle_beta   90.00
_cell.angle_gamma   90.00
#
_symmetry.space_group_name_H-M   'P 1'
#
loop_
_entity.id
_entity.type
_entity.pdbx_description
1 polymer ?
#
loop_
_entity_poly.entity_id
_entity_poly.type
_entity_poly.pdbx_seq_one_letter_code
_entity_poly.pdbx_strand_id
1 'polypeptide(L)'
;MELTAHSIPKRRQAKSLALESLIGAVAMVSVLIGVVAAVAVLIFLGVSGIASSLSILVGSLLNWLFLQSLAEIIRLLKRIAKIDYAGVISGSHMEMVPTCSHCDATLRNDVYCDQCGARLIPKSD
;
A
#
# COMPACT_ATOMS: atom_id res chain seq x y z
N MET A 1 3.28 -40.86 -20.43
CA MET A 1 3.24 -40.81 -18.96
C MET A 1 2.46 -39.57 -18.60
N GLU A 2 1.29 -39.71 -17.98
CA GLU A 2 0.49 -38.55 -17.55
C GLU A 2 1.18 -37.91 -16.34
N LEU A 3 1.52 -36.62 -16.42
CA LEU A 3 2.06 -35.89 -15.28
C LEU A 3 0.93 -35.57 -14.31
N THR A 4 1.05 -36.03 -13.07
CA THR A 4 0.11 -35.75 -11.98
C THR A 4 0.78 -34.88 -10.93
N ALA A 5 0.04 -33.94 -10.36
CA ALA A 5 0.52 -33.03 -9.33
C ALA A 5 -0.54 -32.79 -8.24
N HIS A 6 -0.11 -32.31 -7.09
CA HIS A 6 -0.99 -31.93 -5.98
C HIS A 6 -1.04 -30.42 -5.82
N SER A 7 -2.19 -29.91 -5.39
CA SER A 7 -2.31 -28.52 -4.94
C SER A 7 -1.75 -28.41 -3.52
N ILE A 8 -0.70 -27.60 -3.36
CA ILE A 8 -0.12 -27.28 -2.05
C ILE A 8 -0.50 -25.84 -1.72
N PRO A 9 -1.17 -25.58 -0.58
CA PRO A 9 -1.45 -24.22 -0.15
C PRO A 9 -0.13 -23.57 0.29
N LYS A 10 0.36 -22.60 -0.50
CA LYS A 10 1.56 -21.82 -0.15
C LYS A 10 1.11 -20.47 0.35
N ARG A 11 1.55 -20.10 1.55
CA ARG A 11 1.25 -18.79 2.12
C ARG A 11 2.04 -17.72 1.36
N ARG A 12 1.36 -16.79 0.70
CA ARG A 12 2.00 -15.67 0.01
C ARG A 12 1.62 -14.35 0.66
N GLN A 13 2.62 -13.49 0.76
CA GLN A 13 2.52 -12.19 1.41
C GLN A 13 1.97 -11.15 0.42
N ALA A 14 0.65 -10.92 0.39
CA ALA A 14 0.07 -9.89 -0.48
C ALA A 14 0.36 -8.49 0.09
N LYS A 15 1.25 -7.74 -0.57
CA LYS A 15 1.59 -6.36 -0.21
C LYS A 15 0.58 -5.40 -0.87
N SER A 16 -0.58 -5.20 -0.26
CA SER A 16 -1.45 -4.08 -0.62
C SER A 16 -0.89 -2.82 0.06
N LEU A 17 -0.38 -1.87 -0.74
CA LEU A 17 0.00 -0.56 -0.23
C LEU A 17 -1.29 0.17 0.16
N ALA A 18 -1.60 0.24 1.45
CA ALA A 18 -2.75 1.01 1.92
C ALA A 18 -2.63 2.46 1.45
N LEU A 19 -3.66 2.95 0.75
CA LEU A 19 -3.79 4.35 0.33
C LEU A 19 -3.50 5.34 1.48
N GLU A 20 -3.80 4.93 2.71
CA GLU A 20 -3.57 5.68 3.95
C GLU A 20 -2.08 5.91 4.23
N SER A 21 -1.23 4.91 3.96
CA SER A 21 0.22 5.04 4.05
C SER A 21 0.76 6.01 2.99
N LEU A 22 0.14 6.01 1.81
CA LEU A 22 0.50 6.91 0.72
C LEU A 22 0.13 8.37 1.05
N ILE A 23 -1.04 8.61 1.65
CA ILE A 23 -1.45 9.95 2.08
C ILE A 23 -0.52 10.48 3.19
N GLY A 24 -0.16 9.63 4.16
CA GLY A 24 0.82 10.00 5.20
C GLY A 24 2.19 10.34 4.62
N ALA A 25 2.66 9.54 3.64
CA ALA A 25 3.93 9.79 2.97
C ALA A 25 3.89 11.10 2.15
N VAL A 26 2.82 11.35 1.39
CA VAL A 26 2.65 12.58 0.61
C VAL A 26 2.58 13.80 1.53
N ALA A 27 1.87 13.69 2.66
CA ALA A 27 1.81 14.76 3.65
C ALA A 27 3.21 15.11 4.17
N MET A 28 4.02 14.11 4.52
CA MET A 28 5.39 14.32 4.99
C MET A 28 6.30 14.94 3.92
N VAL A 29 6.20 14.47 2.68
CA VAL A 29 6.93 15.06 1.53
C VAL A 29 6.52 16.51 1.30
N SER A 30 5.24 16.84 1.45
CA SER A 30 4.76 18.23 1.28
C SER A 30 5.38 19.19 2.30
N VAL A 31 5.60 18.75 3.54
CA VAL A 31 6.29 19.54 4.57
C VAL A 31 7.74 19.77 4.21
N LEU A 32 8.43 18.73 3.75
CA LEU A 32 9.83 18.84 3.33
C LEU A 32 9.98 19.84 2.18
N ILE A 33 9.09 19.77 1.18
CA ILE A 33 9.09 20.73 0.06
C ILE A 33 8.84 22.15 0.58
N GLY A 34 7.89 22.34 1.50
CA GLY A 34 7.61 23.65 2.11
C GLY A 34 8.82 24.23 2.85
N VAL A 35 9.56 23.39 3.60
CA VAL A 35 10.79 23.82 4.29
C VAL A 35 11.87 24.22 3.30
N VAL A 36 12.11 23.41 2.26
CA VAL A 36 13.11 23.74 1.22
C VAL A 36 12.73 25.03 0.50
N ALA A 37 11.45 25.21 0.17
CA ALA A 37 10.95 26.43 -0.46
C ALA A 37 11.14 27.66 0.43
N ALA A 38 10.84 27.57 1.73
CA ALA A 38 11.04 28.66 2.69
C ALA A 38 12.53 29.05 2.81
N VAL A 39 13.43 28.06 2.84
CA VAL A 39 14.88 28.32 2.86
C VAL A 39 15.35 28.97 1.56
N ALA A 40 14.86 28.50 0.40
CA ALA A 40 15.20 29.10 -0.89
C ALA A 40 14.75 30.57 -0.97
N VAL A 41 13.54 30.89 -0.51
CA VAL A 41 13.02 32.26 -0.45
C VAL A 41 13.88 33.14 0.47
N LEU A 42 14.28 32.64 1.64
CA LEU A 42 15.22 33.36 2.52
C LEU A 42 16.58 33.61 1.87
N ILE A 43 17.10 32.67 1.09
CA ILE A 43 18.40 32.84 0.40
C ILE A 43 18.27 33.89 -0.72
N PHE A 44 17.19 33.87 -1.50
CA PHE A 44 17.02 34.78 -2.64
C PHE A 44 16.62 36.20 -2.24
N LEU A 45 15.73 36.35 -1.26
CA LEU A 45 15.17 37.65 -0.86
C LEU A 45 15.80 38.19 0.43
N GLY A 46 16.51 37.37 1.20
CA GLY A 46 17.12 37.78 2.46
C GLY A 46 16.06 38.22 3.48
N VAL A 47 16.31 39.35 4.14
CA VAL A 47 15.49 39.86 5.24
C VAL A 47 14.07 40.25 4.80
N SER A 48 13.89 40.72 3.56
CA SER A 48 12.56 41.05 3.03
C SER A 48 11.70 39.80 2.77
N GLY A 49 12.34 38.64 2.62
CA GLY A 49 11.70 37.34 2.41
C GLY A 49 11.20 36.66 3.69
N ILE A 50 11.45 37.22 4.89
CA ILE A 50 11.07 36.58 6.17
C ILE A 50 9.57 36.34 6.25
N ALA A 51 8.76 37.36 5.93
CA ALA A 51 7.30 37.24 5.97
C ALA A 51 6.80 36.16 5.01
N SER A 52 7.28 36.16 3.76
CA SER A 52 6.93 35.14 2.77
C SER A 52 7.35 33.74 3.19
N SER A 53 8.52 33.59 3.80
CA SER A 53 9.04 32.30 4.26
C SER A 53 8.22 31.76 5.44
N LEU A 54 7.81 32.64 6.36
CA LEU A 54 6.87 32.27 7.43
C LEU A 54 5.52 31.83 6.85
N SER A 55 4.98 32.55 5.87
CA SER A 55 3.72 32.19 5.21
C SER A 55 3.81 30.83 4.52
N ILE A 56 4.94 30.52 3.87
CA ILE A 56 5.18 29.21 3.23
C ILE A 56 5.20 28.10 4.29
N LEU A 57 5.89 28.30 5.42
CA LEU A 57 5.93 27.31 6.50
C LEU A 57 4.54 27.06 7.10
N VAL A 58 3.80 28.13 7.41
CA VAL A 58 2.43 28.02 7.93
C VAL A 58 1.52 27.34 6.92
N GLY A 59 1.58 27.71 5.64
CA GLY A 59 0.81 27.08 4.57
C GLY A 59 1.13 25.60 4.42
N SER A 60 2.41 25.24 4.51
CA SER A 60 2.85 23.84 4.45
C SER A 60 2.35 23.02 5.64
N LEU A 61 2.31 23.61 6.83
CA LEU A 61 1.81 22.95 8.04
C LEU A 61 0.27 22.78 7.98
N LEU A 62 -0.45 23.79 7.49
CA LEU A 62 -1.89 23.69 7.24
C LEU A 62 -2.22 22.62 6.19
N ASN A 63 -1.44 22.55 5.11
CA ASN A 63 -1.61 21.52 4.09
C ASN A 63 -1.37 20.11 4.65
N TRP A 64 -0.35 19.95 5.50
CA TRP A 64 -0.10 18.70 6.21
C TRP A 64 -1.27 18.29 7.11
N LEU A 65 -1.80 19.23 7.91
CA LEU A 65 -2.98 18.99 8.75
C LEU A 65 -4.23 18.62 7.92
N PHE A 66 -4.41 19.27 6.78
CA PHE A 66 -5.52 18.99 5.87
C PHE A 66 -5.43 17.58 5.26
N LEU A 67 -4.23 17.16 4.85
CA LEU A 67 -4.03 15.79 4.36
C LEU A 67 -4.23 14.74 5.47
N GLN A 68 -3.81 15.06 6.69
CA GLN A 68 -4.02 14.18 7.85
C GLN A 68 -5.51 14.04 8.18
N SER A 69 -6.27 15.15 8.13
CA SER A 69 -7.71 15.10 8.39
C SER A 69 -8.45 14.33 7.28
N LEU A 70 -8.06 14.47 6.02
CA LEU A 70 -8.60 13.67 4.92
C LEU A 70 -8.32 12.18 5.09
N ALA A 71 -7.10 11.80 5.51
CA ALA A 71 -6.78 10.41 5.82
C ALA A 71 -7.71 9.85 6.91
N GLU A 72 -7.98 10.65 7.96
CA GLU A 72 -8.88 10.25 9.04
C GLU A 72 -10.34 10.14 8.58
N ILE A 73 -10.80 11.05 7.72
CA ILE A 73 -12.14 10.98 7.12
C ILE A 73 -12.29 9.71 6.27
N ILE A 74 -11.29 9.35 5.47
CA ILE A 74 -11.32 8.12 4.67
C ILE A 74 -11.40 6.90 5.59
N ARG A 75 -10.64 6.89 6.69
CA ARG A 75 -10.74 5.84 7.69
C ARG A 75 -12.17 5.76 8.23
N LEU A 76 -12.73 6.86 8.72
CA LEU A 76 -14.11 6.90 9.24
C LEU A 76 -15.16 6.42 8.22
N LEU A 77 -15.04 6.84 6.96
CA LEU A 77 -15.93 6.41 5.86
C LEU A 77 -15.86 4.89 5.64
N LYS A 78 -14.66 4.29 5.67
CA LYS A 78 -14.50 2.83 5.60
C LYS A 78 -15.19 2.13 6.76
N ARG A 79 -15.09 2.68 7.99
CA ARG A 79 -15.82 2.14 9.16
C ARG A 79 -17.32 2.06 8.92
N ILE A 80 -17.89 3.16 8.43
CA ILE A 80 -19.33 3.29 8.22
C ILE A 80 -19.78 2.32 7.13
N ALA A 81 -18.98 2.16 6.08
CA ALA A 81 -19.25 1.23 4.99
C ALA A 81 -19.15 -0.26 5.38
N LYS A 82 -18.79 -0.59 6.63
CA LYS A 82 -18.43 -1.96 7.08
C LYS A 82 -17.39 -2.63 6.18
N ILE A 83 -16.58 -1.82 5.51
CA ILE A 83 -15.40 -2.28 4.78
C ILE A 83 -14.32 -2.45 5.84
N ASP A 84 -13.72 -3.63 5.88
CA ASP A 84 -12.81 -4.04 6.94
C ASP A 84 -11.74 -2.96 7.19
N TYR A 85 -11.70 -2.46 8.43
CA TYR A 85 -10.91 -1.30 8.83
C TYR A 85 -9.44 -1.72 8.93
N ALA A 86 -8.65 -1.31 7.95
CA ALA A 86 -7.25 -1.68 7.84
C ALA A 86 -6.30 -0.88 8.76
N GLY A 87 -6.69 -0.62 10.02
CA GLY A 87 -5.68 -0.40 11.07
C GLY A 87 -4.90 -1.68 11.40
N VAL A 88 -5.42 -2.84 10.96
CA VAL A 88 -4.85 -4.19 11.12
C VAL A 88 -4.62 -4.89 9.75
N ILE A 89 -4.91 -4.23 8.62
CA ILE A 89 -4.90 -4.83 7.26
C ILE A 89 -3.95 -4.05 6.31
N SER A 90 -2.74 -3.80 6.79
CA SER A 90 -1.52 -3.84 5.96
C SER A 90 -0.43 -4.67 6.63
N GLY A 91 -0.80 -5.46 7.64
CA GLY A 91 -0.12 -6.70 7.91
C GLY A 91 -0.39 -7.60 6.73
N SER A 92 0.66 -8.19 6.19
CA SER A 92 0.53 -9.17 5.14
C SER A 92 -0.52 -10.23 5.47
N HIS A 93 -1.61 -10.25 4.71
CA HIS A 93 -2.47 -11.41 4.76
C HIS A 93 -1.68 -12.55 4.12
N MET A 94 -1.51 -13.63 4.90
CA MET A 94 -1.06 -14.91 4.37
C MET A 94 -2.21 -15.42 3.51
N GLU A 95 -2.27 -14.99 2.27
CA GLU A 95 -3.20 -15.55 1.30
C GLU A 95 -2.68 -16.95 0.98
N MET A 96 -3.52 -17.98 1.23
CA MET A 96 -3.20 -19.33 0.82
C MET A 96 -3.50 -19.43 -0.67
N VAL A 97 -2.46 -19.25 -1.47
CA VAL A 97 -2.57 -19.43 -2.91
C VAL A 97 -2.26 -20.89 -3.22
N PRO A 98 -3.18 -21.62 -3.89
CA PRO A 98 -2.89 -22.99 -4.32
C PRO A 98 -1.74 -22.96 -5.34
N THR A 99 -0.72 -23.79 -5.09
CA THR A 99 0.45 -23.91 -5.97
C THR A 99 0.63 -25.36 -6.41
N CYS A 100 1.18 -25.56 -7.61
CA CYS A 100 1.44 -26.88 -8.15
C CYS A 100 2.69 -27.50 -7.48
N SER A 101 2.57 -28.70 -6.92
CA SER A 101 3.71 -29.41 -6.29
C SER A 101 4.87 -29.74 -7.24
N HIS A 102 4.65 -29.71 -8.56
CA HIS A 102 5.65 -30.08 -9.55
C HIS A 102 6.45 -28.88 -10.07
N CYS A 103 5.80 -27.74 -10.31
CA CYS A 103 6.42 -26.57 -10.94
C CYS A 103 6.36 -25.30 -10.09
N ASP A 104 5.78 -25.38 -8.88
CA ASP A 104 5.60 -24.25 -7.96
C ASP A 104 4.78 -23.08 -8.52
N ALA A 105 4.14 -23.27 -9.67
CA ALA A 105 3.28 -22.29 -10.31
C ALA A 105 2.01 -22.07 -9.49
N THR A 106 1.55 -20.83 -9.42
CA THR A 106 0.25 -20.48 -8.83
C THR A 106 -0.87 -21.03 -9.72
N LEU A 107 -1.74 -21.84 -9.12
CA LEU A 107 -2.84 -22.50 -9.81
C LEU A 107 -3.97 -21.50 -10.03
N ARG A 108 -4.43 -21.40 -11.27
CA ARG A 108 -5.60 -20.58 -11.64
C ARG A 108 -6.89 -21.41 -11.73
N ASN A 109 -6.73 -22.73 -11.94
CA ASN A 109 -7.78 -23.72 -12.07
C ASN A 109 -7.49 -24.94 -11.17
N ASP A 110 -8.53 -25.62 -10.72
CA ASP A 110 -8.43 -26.77 -9.81
C ASP A 110 -8.22 -28.12 -10.53
N VAL A 111 -8.24 -28.13 -11.87
CA VAL A 111 -8.24 -29.37 -12.68
C VAL A 111 -6.85 -29.72 -13.22
N TYR A 112 -6.10 -28.72 -13.69
CA TYR A 112 -4.77 -28.89 -14.26
C TYR A 112 -3.93 -27.63 -14.06
N CYS A 113 -2.62 -27.77 -14.10
CA CYS A 113 -1.70 -26.63 -14.03
C CYS A 113 -1.45 -26.02 -15.42
N ASP A 114 -1.72 -24.74 -15.60
CA ASP A 114 -1.50 -24.02 -16.87
C ASP A 114 -0.04 -23.97 -17.32
N GLN A 115 0.91 -24.12 -16.38
CA GLN A 115 2.34 -23.95 -16.67
C GLN A 115 3.06 -25.26 -17.00
N CYS A 116 2.69 -26.38 -16.36
CA CYS A 116 3.31 -27.69 -16.62
C CYS A 116 2.36 -28.72 -17.25
N GLY A 117 1.08 -28.40 -17.40
CA GLY A 117 0.07 -29.31 -17.94
C GLY A 117 -0.28 -30.50 -17.03
N ALA A 118 0.26 -30.55 -15.80
CA ALA A 118 0.00 -31.64 -14.88
C ALA A 118 -1.46 -31.62 -14.39
N ARG A 119 -2.11 -32.78 -14.38
CA ARG A 119 -3.45 -32.94 -13.84
C ARG A 119 -3.40 -32.91 -12.31
N LEU A 120 -4.28 -32.11 -11.70
CA LEU A 120 -4.34 -31.98 -10.26
C LEU A 120 -5.18 -33.10 -9.66
N ILE A 121 -4.61 -33.80 -8.68
CA ILE A 121 -5.33 -34.84 -7.92
C ILE A 121 -5.72 -34.23 -6.57
N PRO A 122 -7.03 -34.20 -6.22
CA PRO A 122 -7.48 -33.74 -4.92
C PRO A 122 -6.88 -34.64 -3.84
N LYS A 123 -6.30 -34.05 -2.81
CA LYS A 123 -5.82 -34.81 -1.66
C LYS A 123 -7.05 -35.35 -0.93
N SER A 124 -7.27 -36.66 -1.00
CA SER A 124 -8.24 -37.34 -0.13
C SER A 124 -7.66 -37.33 1.28
N ASP A 125 -8.25 -36.53 2.17
CA ASP A 125 -7.98 -36.62 3.60
C ASP A 125 -8.51 -37.95 4.19
#